data_AF-A0A8I6XM33-F1
#
_entry.id   AF-A0A8I6XM33-F1
#
_cell.length_a   1.000
_cell.length_b   1.000
_cell.length_c   1.000
_cell.angle_alpha   90.00
_cell.angle_beta   90.00
_cell.angle_gamma   90.00
#
_symmetry.space_group_name_H-M   'P 1'
#
loop_
_entity.id
_entity.type
_entity.pdbx_description
1 polymer ?
#
loop_
_entity_poly.entity_id
_entity_poly.type
_entity_poly.pdbx_seq_one_letter_code
_entity_poly.pdbx_strand_id
1 'polypeptide(L)' 'MVACDFDLNFTFISCGWEGSATDARVLHSALNRGFKVPKGMFYLVDGGYANTTYFLAPYRGVRYHLKEFGHGCHRP' A
#
# COMPACT_ATOMS: atom_id res chain seq x y z
N MET A 1 4.05 7.67 3.16
CA MET A 1 3.28 6.78 2.25
C MET A 1 3.74 7.04 0.83
N VAL A 2 3.89 5.98 0.04
CA VAL A 2 4.22 6.07 -1.37
C VAL A 2 3.23 5.18 -2.13
N ALA A 3 2.75 5.66 -3.28
CA ALA A 3 1.90 4.88 -4.17
C ALA A 3 2.55 4.78 -5.54
N CYS A 4 2.45 3.61 -6.15
CA CYS A 4 2.95 3.33 -7.50
C CYS A 4 1.86 2.75 -8.38
N ASP A 5 2.05 2.86 -9.69
CA ASP A 5 1.26 2.09 -10.67
C ASP A 5 1.82 0.66 -10.84
N PHE A 6 1.25 -0.11 -11.77
CA PHE A 6 1.69 -1.47 -12.08
C PHE A 6 3.09 -1.54 -12.69
N ASP A 7 3.56 -0.44 -13.30
CA ASP A 7 4.90 -0.32 -13.87
C ASP A 7 5.93 0.15 -12.82
N LEU A 8 5.53 0.22 -11.54
CA LEU A 8 6.32 0.67 -10.40
C LEU A 8 6.75 2.14 -10.44
N ASN A 9 6.11 2.97 -11.27
CA ASN A 9 6.35 4.40 -11.26
C ASN A 9 5.67 5.04 -10.05
N PHE A 10 6.38 5.93 -9.36
CA PHE A 10 5.78 6.70 -8.26
C PHE A 10 4.71 7.65 -8.80
N THR A 11 3.47 7.40 -8.40
CA THR A 11 2.31 8.24 -8.77
C THR A 11 1.96 9.23 -7.67
N PHE A 12 2.35 8.93 -6.42
CA PHE A 12 2.13 9.83 -5.30
C PHE A 12 3.14 9.58 -4.16
N ILE A 13 3.58 10.66 -3.53
CA ILE A 13 4.48 10.62 -2.38
C ILE A 13 3.92 11.53 -1.28
N SER A 14 3.71 10.97 -0.08
CA SER A 14 3.44 11.74 1.14
C SER A 14 4.59 11.58 2.14
N CYS A 15 5.31 12.68 2.33
CA CYS A 15 6.45 12.83 3.24
C CYS A 15 6.07 13.56 4.53
N GLY A 16 6.98 13.56 5.51
CA GLY A 16 6.87 14.38 6.72
C GLY A 16 6.04 13.75 7.85
N TRP A 17 5.86 12.43 7.83
CA TRP A 17 5.21 11.69 8.91
C TRP A 17 6.24 11.09 9.84
N GLU A 18 6.00 11.22 11.13
CA GLU A 18 6.78 10.54 12.17
C GLU A 18 6.57 9.02 12.05
N GLY A 19 7.59 8.22 12.40
CA GLY A 19 7.52 6.76 12.33
C GLY A 19 6.46 6.13 13.26
N SER A 20 5.98 6.86 14.26
CA SER A 20 4.89 6.44 15.17
C SER A 20 3.49 6.67 14.57
N ALA A 21 3.39 7.35 13.43
CA ALA A 21 2.11 7.63 12.81
C ALA A 21 1.45 6.36 12.27
N THR A 22 0.17 6.17 12.61
CA THR A 22 -0.62 5.05 12.07
C THR A 22 -0.84 5.22 10.57
N ASP A 23 -0.75 4.12 9.83
CA ASP A 23 -1.05 4.03 8.40
C ASP A 23 -2.35 4.74 7.98
N ALA A 24 -3.43 4.54 8.73
CA ALA A 24 -4.72 5.18 8.47
C ALA A 24 -4.67 6.72 8.51
N ARG A 25 -3.90 7.30 9.44
CA ARG A 25 -3.72 8.76 9.53
C ARG A 25 -2.93 9.31 8.35
N VAL A 26 -1.88 8.59 7.94
CA VAL A 26 -1.05 8.97 6.79
C VAL A 26 -1.89 8.95 5.51
N LEU A 27 -2.66 7.88 5.29
CA LEU A 27 -3.55 7.77 4.13
C LEU A 27 -4.67 8.81 4.14
N HIS A 28 -5.32 9.05 5.28
CA HIS A 28 -6.34 10.09 5.38
C HIS A 28 -5.78 11.46 5.01
N SER A 29 -4.58 11.81 5.48
CA SER A 29 -3.94 13.06 5.06
C SER A 29 -3.54 13.06 3.60
N ALA A 30 -3.12 11.94 3.03
CA ALA A 30 -2.79 11.85 1.61
C ALA A 30 -4.00 12.15 0.73
N LEU A 31 -5.16 11.56 1.07
CA LEU A 31 -6.43 11.80 0.39
C LEU A 31 -6.81 13.30 0.43
N ASN A 32 -6.65 13.94 1.59
CA ASN A 32 -6.91 15.38 1.73
C ASN A 32 -5.92 16.27 0.97
N ARG A 33 -4.75 15.75 0.62
CA ARG A 33 -3.70 16.45 -0.14
C ARG A 33 -3.74 16.15 -1.65
N GLY A 34 -4.80 15.48 -2.12
CA GLY A 34 -5.03 15.25 -3.54
C GLY A 34 -4.64 13.87 -4.05
N PHE A 35 -4.25 12.93 -3.17
CA PHE A 35 -4.18 11.52 -3.56
C PHE A 35 -5.57 11.02 -3.92
N LYS A 36 -5.71 10.41 -5.10
CA LYS A 36 -7.00 9.94 -5.60
C LYS A 36 -6.83 8.56 -6.20
N VAL A 37 -7.83 7.72 -5.98
CA VAL A 37 -7.90 6.41 -6.63
C VAL A 37 -8.64 6.58 -7.97
N PRO A 38 -8.06 6.16 -9.10
CA PRO A 38 -8.74 6.23 -10.39
C PRO A 38 -10.07 5.47 -10.37
N LYS A 39 -11.05 5.97 -11.13
CA LYS A 39 -12.38 5.37 -11.18
C LYS A 39 -12.30 3.93 -11.71
N GLY A 40 -12.89 2.99 -10.99
CA GLY A 40 -12.89 1.57 -11.37
C GLY A 40 -11.59 0.84 -11.02
N MET A 41 -10.66 1.48 -10.29
CA MET A 41 -9.43 0.86 -9.82
C MET A 41 -9.36 0.87 -8.29
N PHE A 42 -8.42 0.09 -7.77
CA PHE A 42 -8.08 0.02 -6.35
C PHE A 42 -6.56 -0.04 -6.21
N TYR A 43 -6.04 0.40 -5.07
CA TYR A 43 -4.65 0.20 -4.70
C TYR A 43 -4.50 -1.03 -3.80
N LEU A 44 -3.46 -1.80 -4.05
CA LEU A 44 -2.97 -2.80 -3.10
C LEU A 44 -2.18 -2.07 -2.02
N VAL A 45 -2.53 -2.30 -0.76
CA VAL A 45 -1.96 -1.61 0.40
C VAL A 45 -1.31 -2.58 1.36
N ASP A 46 -0.52 -2.08 2.30
CA ASP A 46 0.10 -2.92 3.32
C ASP A 46 -0.95 -3.49 4.32
N GLY A 47 -0.58 -4.52 5.07
CA GLY A 47 -1.46 -5.21 6.02
C GLY A 47 -1.93 -4.35 7.22
N GLY A 48 -1.35 -3.16 7.38
CA GLY A 48 -1.77 -2.16 8.37
C GLY A 48 -3.00 -1.33 7.96
N TYR A 49 -3.44 -1.42 6.70
CA TYR A 49 -4.57 -0.66 6.18
C TYR A 49 -5.89 -1.45 6.25
N ALA A 50 -7.00 -0.71 6.36
CA ALA A 50 -8.33 -1.29 6.30
C ALA A 50 -8.76 -1.56 4.85
N ASN A 51 -9.45 -2.67 4.63
CA ASN A 51 -10.09 -2.98 3.35
C ASN A 51 -11.26 -2.04 3.07
N THR A 52 -11.28 -1.45 1.88
CA THR A 52 -12.35 -0.58 1.37
C THR A 52 -12.59 -0.88 -0.11
N THR A 53 -13.55 -0.19 -0.73
CA THR A 53 -13.76 -0.27 -2.18
C THR A 53 -12.58 0.21 -3.02
N TYR A 54 -11.65 0.98 -2.43
CA TYR A 54 -10.52 1.60 -3.14
C TYR A 54 -9.14 1.11 -2.68
N PHE A 55 -9.09 0.40 -1.55
CA PHE A 55 -7.85 -0.06 -0.92
C PHE A 55 -8.02 -1.52 -0.48
N LEU A 56 -7.18 -2.41 -0.99
CA LEU A 56 -7.18 -3.83 -0.67
C LEU A 56 -5.88 -4.21 0.01
N ALA A 57 -5.96 -4.55 1.29
CA ALA A 57 -4.89 -5.14 2.06
C ALA A 57 -4.80 -6.65 1.75
N PRO A 58 -3.59 -7.22 1.73
CA PRO A 58 -3.40 -8.65 1.53
C PRO A 58 -4.09 -9.44 2.64
N TYR A 59 -4.61 -10.62 2.28
CA TYR A 59 -5.17 -11.53 3.27
C TYR A 59 -4.10 -11.94 4.28
N ARG A 60 -4.41 -11.78 5.56
CA ARG A 60 -3.49 -12.11 6.63
C ARG A 60 -3.29 -13.63 6.68
N GLY A 61 -2.04 -14.05 6.77
CA GLY A 61 -1.68 -15.47 6.87
C GLY A 61 -1.44 -16.18 5.54
N VAL A 62 -1.65 -15.51 4.40
CA VAL A 62 -1.29 -16.04 3.07
C VAL A 62 -0.14 -15.22 2.51
N ARG A 63 0.96 -15.88 2.13
CA ARG A 63 2.10 -15.24 1.49
C ARG A 63 1.86 -15.14 -0.01
N TYR A 64 1.55 -13.92 -0.46
CA TYR A 64 1.43 -13.56 -1.86
C TYR A 64 2.83 -13.25 -2.42
N HIS A 65 3.63 -14.29 -2.63
CA HIS A 65 4.85 -14.15 -3.43
C HIS A 65 4.58 -14.78 -4.79
N LEU A 66 4.83 -14.01 -5.86
CA LEU A 66 4.97 -14.58 -7.20
C LEU A 66 5.99 -15.72 -7.12
N LYS A 67 5.72 -16.85 -7.78
CA LYS A 67 6.54 -18.07 -7.71
C LYS A 67 8.04 -17.78 -7.97
N GLU A 68 8.31 -16.79 -8.81
CA GLU A 68 9.61 -16.25 -9.17
C GLU A 68 10.42 -15.68 -7.99
N PHE A 69 9.75 -15.21 -6.93
CA PHE A 69 10.37 -14.68 -5.70
C PHE A 69 10.45 -15.72 -4.57
N GLY A 70 10.01 -16.96 -4.81
CA GLY A 70 10.01 -18.06 -3.84
C GLY A 70 11.39 -18.61 -3.47
N HIS A 71 12.44 -18.25 -4.21
CA HIS A 71 13.82 -18.65 -3.92
C HIS A 71 14.48 -17.85 -2.77
N GLY A 72 13.78 -16.85 -2.21
CA GLY A 72 14.19 -16.15 -0.99
C GLY A 72 13.84 -16.91 0.29
N CYS A 73 14.12 -18.22 0.33
CA CYS A 73 13.93 -19.01 1.54
C CYS A 73 15.13 -18.84 2.46
N HIS A 74 15.19 -17.79 3.27
CA HIS A 74 15.85 -17.82 4.58
C HIS A 74 15.15 -16.85 5.53
N ARG A 75 14.54 -17.41 6.58
CA ARG A 75 14.00 -16.69 7.75
C ARG A 75 15.16 -16.16 8.62
N PRO A 76 15.01 -15.01 9.30
CA PRO A 76 15.21 -14.95 10.74
C PRO A 76 13.99 -15.51 11.51
#